data_AF-A0A9P6V8Q1-F1
#
_entry.id   AF-A0A9P6V8Q1-F1
#
_cell.length_a   1.000
_cell.length_b   1.000
_cell.length_c   1.000
_cell.angle_alpha   90.00
_cell.angle_beta   90.00
_cell.angle_gamma   90.00
#
_symmetry.space_group_name_H-M   'P 1'
#
loop_
_entity.id
_entity.type
_entity.pdbx_description
1 polymer ?
#
loop_
_entity_poly.entity_id
_entity_poly.type
_entity_poly.pdbx_seq_one_letter_code
_entity_poly.pdbx_strand_id
1 'polypeptide(L)'
;MSNGISVREVADQLNISIATASRIRSTNKENMPVNKGGRPRKLQPKTVQYLKLDIKRGILKTAVEASTSATKMCHQPVSAVTVRRRLREAGLIAKRVVKKPALKRKHIK
;
A
#
# COMPACT_ATOMS: atom_id res chain seq x y z
N MET A 1 15.26 -17.15 -23.13
CA MET A 1 16.71 -17.33 -22.97
C MET A 1 17.38 -16.66 -24.14
N SER A 2 18.25 -15.69 -23.87
CA SER A 2 18.95 -14.87 -24.86
C SER A 2 20.16 -15.56 -25.49
N ASN A 3 20.57 -16.73 -24.99
CA ASN A 3 21.88 -17.33 -25.27
C ASN A 3 21.81 -18.59 -26.17
N GLY A 4 20.67 -18.90 -26.80
CA GLY A 4 20.55 -20.01 -27.76
C GLY A 4 20.56 -21.44 -27.17
N ILE A 5 20.70 -21.59 -25.86
CA ILE A 5 20.77 -22.89 -25.17
C ILE A 5 19.40 -23.61 -25.20
N SER A 6 19.42 -24.91 -25.48
CA SER A 6 18.22 -25.75 -25.55
C SER A 6 17.65 -26.07 -24.16
N VAL A 7 16.36 -26.42 -24.09
CA VAL A 7 15.69 -26.79 -22.83
C VAL A 7 16.32 -28.03 -22.19
N ARG A 8 16.89 -28.94 -22.99
CA ARG A 8 17.55 -30.14 -22.49
C ARG A 8 18.86 -29.81 -21.80
N GLU A 9 19.70 -29.01 -22.44
CA GLU A 9 20.97 -28.57 -21.85
C GLU A 9 20.75 -27.82 -20.53
N VAL A 10 19.70 -27.00 -20.45
CA VAL A 10 19.31 -26.32 -19.19
C VAL A 10 18.88 -27.32 -18.12
N ALA A 11 18.14 -28.36 -18.51
CA ALA A 11 17.68 -29.39 -17.58
C ALA A 11 18.86 -30.20 -17.03
N ASP A 12 19.81 -30.56 -17.89
CA ASP A 12 21.01 -31.31 -17.54
C ASP A 12 21.95 -30.47 -16.66
N GLN A 13 22.18 -29.20 -17.00
CA GLN A 13 22.99 -28.27 -16.20
C GLN A 13 22.42 -28.03 -14.80
N LEU A 14 21.09 -27.94 -14.69
CA LEU A 14 20.40 -27.67 -13.43
C LEU A 14 19.96 -28.95 -12.70
N ASN A 15 20.27 -30.11 -13.25
CA ASN A 15 19.87 -31.43 -12.76
C ASN A 15 18.38 -31.51 -12.40
N ILE A 16 17.53 -30.97 -13.28
CA ILE A 16 16.07 -31.03 -13.18
C ILE A 16 15.51 -31.82 -14.36
N SER A 17 14.28 -32.30 -14.24
CA SER A 17 13.65 -32.97 -15.37
C SER A 17 13.45 -32.00 -16.55
N ILE A 18 13.62 -32.51 -17.77
CA ILE A 18 13.35 -31.77 -19.01
C ILE A 18 11.91 -31.23 -19.02
N ALA A 19 10.96 -32.00 -18.48
CA ALA A 19 9.56 -31.58 -18.33
C ALA A 19 9.42 -30.36 -17.40
N THR A 20 10.18 -30.33 -16.30
CA THR A 20 10.21 -29.20 -15.36
C THR A 20 10.81 -27.96 -16.01
N ALA A 21 11.95 -28.10 -16.70
CA ALA A 21 12.59 -26.99 -17.43
C ALA A 21 11.68 -26.43 -18.54
N SER A 22 11.01 -27.32 -19.28
CA SER A 22 10.05 -26.95 -20.33
C SER A 22 8.84 -26.21 -19.77
N ARG A 23 8.27 -26.71 -18.65
CA ARG A 23 7.16 -26.06 -17.95
C ARG A 23 7.54 -24.68 -17.42
N ILE A 24 8.71 -24.56 -16.79
CA ILE A 24 9.22 -23.26 -16.31
C ILE A 24 9.40 -22.30 -17.48
N ARG A 25 9.95 -22.75 -18.61
CA ARG A 25 10.10 -21.93 -19.82
C ARG A 25 8.75 -21.49 -20.39
N SER A 26 7.79 -22.39 -20.52
CA SER A 26 6.48 -22.08 -21.10
C SER A 26 5.66 -21.17 -20.19
N THR A 27 5.70 -21.40 -18.87
CA THR A 27 5.04 -20.54 -17.86
C THR A 27 5.62 -19.13 -17.82
N ASN A 28 6.93 -18.97 -18.05
CA ASN A 28 7.62 -17.68 -17.95
C ASN A 28 7.95 -17.04 -19.31
N LYS A 29 7.36 -17.52 -20.42
CA LYS A 29 7.73 -17.09 -21.79
C LYS A 29 7.36 -15.63 -22.09
N GLU A 30 6.28 -15.12 -21.51
CA GLU A 30 5.79 -13.72 -21.66
C GLU A 30 5.32 -13.11 -20.32
N ASN A 31 5.29 -13.91 -19.26
CA ASN A 31 4.52 -13.69 -18.04
C ASN A 31 5.34 -13.99 -16.78
N MET A 32 6.51 -13.36 -16.61
CA MET A 32 7.12 -13.34 -15.28
C MET A 32 6.12 -12.70 -14.31
N PRO A 33 5.59 -13.44 -13.31
CA PRO A 33 4.55 -12.89 -12.46
C PRO A 33 5.15 -11.75 -11.63
N VAL A 34 4.64 -10.54 -11.81
CA VAL A 34 4.81 -9.49 -10.80
C VAL A 34 4.25 -10.08 -9.51
N ASN A 35 5.05 -10.08 -8.44
CA ASN A 35 4.62 -10.58 -7.14
C ASN A 35 3.25 -9.96 -6.83
N LYS A 36 2.19 -10.78 -6.84
CA LYS A 36 0.80 -10.33 -6.64
C LYS A 36 0.59 -9.69 -5.26
N GLY A 37 1.60 -9.77 -4.39
CA GLY A 37 1.55 -9.30 -3.03
C GLY A 37 0.76 -10.27 -2.14
N GLY A 38 0.70 -9.94 -0.86
CA GLY A 38 -0.04 -10.74 0.12
C GLY A 38 -1.55 -10.54 0.06
N ARG A 39 -2.22 -10.97 1.14
CA ARG A 39 -3.67 -10.90 1.31
C ARG A 39 -4.25 -9.51 0.95
N PRO A 40 -5.45 -9.46 0.33
CA PRO A 40 -6.14 -8.21 0.08
C PRO A 40 -6.23 -7.30 1.30
N ARG A 41 -6.16 -6.00 1.05
CA ARG A 41 -6.17 -4.98 2.09
C ARG A 41 -7.50 -5.02 2.83
N LYS A 42 -7.44 -4.95 4.17
CA LYS A 42 -8.66 -4.86 5.01
C LYS A 42 -9.48 -3.60 4.74
N LEU A 43 -8.82 -2.49 4.43
CA LEU A 43 -9.46 -1.22 4.09
C LEU A 43 -9.36 -1.00 2.58
N GLN A 44 -10.52 -0.92 1.93
CA GLN A 44 -10.62 -0.74 0.48
C GLN A 44 -10.27 0.70 0.05
N PRO A 45 -9.70 0.91 -1.15
CA PRO A 45 -9.35 2.25 -1.65
C PRO A 45 -10.52 3.23 -1.64
N LYS A 46 -11.74 2.78 -1.98
CA LYS A 46 -12.95 3.60 -1.96
C LYS A 46 -13.25 4.15 -0.56
N THR A 47 -13.17 3.30 0.46
CA THR A 47 -13.36 3.71 1.86
C THR A 47 -12.30 4.72 2.29
N VAL A 48 -11.04 4.52 1.85
CA VAL A 48 -9.95 5.48 2.13
C VAL A 48 -10.25 6.86 1.55
N GLN A 49 -10.77 6.94 0.32
CA GLN A 49 -11.15 8.22 -0.29
C GLN A 49 -12.30 8.91 0.45
N TYR A 50 -13.29 8.14 0.91
CA TYR A 50 -14.39 8.68 1.71
C TYR A 50 -13.88 9.27 3.03
N LEU A 51 -13.05 8.53 3.78
CA LEU A 51 -12.45 9.01 5.02
C LEU A 51 -11.57 10.25 4.79
N LYS A 52 -10.83 10.29 3.67
CA LYS A 52 -10.03 11.46 3.28
C LYS A 52 -10.92 12.68 3.04
N LEU A 53 -12.05 12.51 2.38
CA LEU A 53 -13.02 13.57 2.12
C LEU A 53 -13.62 14.10 3.42
N ASP A 54 -14.04 13.22 4.32
CA ASP A 54 -14.60 13.60 5.62
C ASP A 54 -13.60 14.36 6.49
N ILE A 55 -12.33 13.96 6.48
CA ILE A 55 -11.26 14.70 7.18
C ILE A 55 -11.06 16.08 6.55
N LYS A 56 -11.04 16.18 5.22
CA LYS A 56 -10.92 17.47 4.53
C LYS A 56 -12.10 18.40 4.80
N ARG A 57 -13.31 17.84 4.99
CA ARG A 57 -14.52 18.57 5.37
C ARG A 57 -14.58 18.93 6.86
N GLY A 58 -13.64 18.45 7.67
CA GLY A 58 -13.62 18.67 9.12
C GLY A 58 -14.63 17.84 9.91
N ILE A 59 -15.30 16.88 9.28
CA ILE A 59 -16.25 15.96 9.93
C ILE A 59 -15.50 15.00 10.86
N LEU A 60 -14.37 14.47 10.38
CA LEU A 60 -13.47 13.62 11.15
C LEU A 60 -12.18 14.39 11.43
N LYS A 61 -11.78 14.49 12.69
CA LYS A 61 -10.60 15.24 13.11
C LYS A 61 -9.38 14.35 13.30
N THR A 62 -9.60 13.10 13.68
CA THR A 62 -8.51 12.19 14.08
C THR A 62 -8.57 10.85 13.37
N ALA A 63 -7.43 10.16 13.32
CA ALA A 63 -7.36 8.79 12.80
C ALA A 63 -8.15 7.79 13.66
N VAL A 64 -8.40 8.10 14.94
CA VAL A 64 -9.20 7.27 15.85
C VAL A 64 -10.68 7.38 15.47
N GLU A 65 -11.19 8.59 15.28
CA GLU A 65 -12.56 8.82 14.76
C GLU A 65 -12.74 8.22 13.36
N ALA A 66 -11.72 8.35 12.50
CA ALA A 66 -11.76 7.70 11.20
C ALA A 66 -11.78 6.16 11.30
N SER A 67 -11.22 5.57 12.36
CA SER A 67 -11.25 4.11 12.57
C SER A 67 -12.60 3.60 13.05
N THR A 68 -13.31 4.36 13.87
CA THR A 68 -14.68 4.03 14.27
C THR A 68 -15.62 4.15 13.08
N SER A 69 -15.47 5.21 12.27
CA SER A 69 -16.21 5.37 11.01
C SER A 69 -15.92 4.24 10.01
N ALA A 70 -14.64 3.91 9.79
CA ALA A 70 -14.23 2.81 8.92
C ALA A 70 -14.78 1.45 9.36
N THR A 71 -14.81 1.19 10.67
CA THR A 71 -15.35 -0.06 11.22
C THR A 71 -16.84 -0.20 10.92
N LYS A 72 -17.60 0.90 10.99
CA LYS A 72 -19.02 0.92 10.59
C LYS A 72 -19.21 0.68 9.10
N MET A 73 -18.41 1.32 8.24
CA MET A 73 -18.50 1.18 6.78
C MET A 73 -18.08 -0.20 6.26
N CYS A 74 -17.09 -0.82 6.90
CA CYS A 74 -16.53 -2.11 6.47
C CYS A 74 -17.16 -3.32 7.18
N HIS A 75 -18.08 -3.10 8.14
CA HIS A 75 -18.66 -4.13 9.01
C HIS A 75 -17.62 -5.06 9.66
N GLN A 76 -16.41 -4.55 9.87
CA GLN A 76 -15.27 -5.30 10.41
C GLN A 76 -14.37 -4.35 11.21
N PRO A 77 -13.78 -4.80 12.33
CA PRO A 77 -12.95 -3.93 13.17
C PRO A 77 -11.68 -3.51 12.42
N VAL A 78 -11.50 -2.20 12.20
CA VAL A 78 -10.28 -1.65 11.58
C VAL A 78 -9.49 -0.88 12.62
N SER A 79 -8.22 -1.25 12.82
CA SER A 79 -7.37 -0.56 13.77
C SER A 79 -7.03 0.87 13.30
N ALA A 80 -6.90 1.79 14.25
CA ALA A 80 -6.47 3.18 13.97
C ALA A 80 -5.10 3.24 13.28
N VAL A 81 -4.20 2.29 13.55
CA VAL A 81 -2.89 2.18 12.87
C VAL A 81 -3.07 1.89 11.39
N THR A 82 -3.97 0.95 11.05
CA THR A 82 -4.28 0.63 9.64
C THR A 82 -4.83 1.87 8.92
N VAL A 83 -5.77 2.58 9.55
CA VAL A 83 -6.33 3.81 8.97
C VAL A 83 -5.26 4.87 8.79
N ARG A 84 -4.42 5.14 9.80
CA ARG A 84 -3.34 6.13 9.71
C ARG A 84 -2.38 5.84 8.57
N ARG A 85 -1.99 4.57 8.39
CA ARG A 85 -1.11 4.17 7.27
C ARG A 85 -1.77 4.47 5.93
N ARG A 86 -3.05 4.12 5.76
CA ARG A 86 -3.78 4.33 4.50
C ARG A 86 -4.04 5.81 4.21
N LEU A 87 -4.34 6.60 5.23
CA LEU A 87 -4.49 8.05 5.07
C LEU A 87 -3.16 8.70 4.67
N ARG A 88 -2.03 8.23 5.23
CA ARG A 88 -0.68 8.67 4.82
C ARG A 88 -0.39 8.31 3.37
N GLU A 89 -0.67 7.08 2.96
CA GLU A 89 -0.57 6.65 1.55
C GLU A 89 -1.45 7.50 0.63
N ALA A 90 -2.60 7.97 1.12
CA ALA A 90 -3.51 8.85 0.39
C ALA A 90 -3.13 10.35 0.46
N GLY A 91 -1.97 10.69 1.05
CA GLY A 91 -1.42 12.05 1.11
C GLY A 91 -1.85 12.88 2.33
N LEU A 92 -2.55 12.30 3.31
CA LEU A 92 -2.86 12.99 4.56
C LEU A 92 -1.78 12.71 5.60
N ILE A 93 -0.99 13.75 5.91
CA ILE A 93 0.07 13.69 6.91
C ILE A 93 -0.34 14.57 8.08
N ALA A 94 -0.28 14.01 9.30
CA ALA A 94 -0.47 14.79 10.50
C ALA A 94 0.65 15.82 10.63
N LYS A 95 0.31 17.11 10.65
CA LYS A 95 1.25 18.20 10.83
C LYS A 95 0.93 18.93 12.13
N ARG A 96 1.94 19.09 12.99
CA ARG A 96 1.82 19.96 14.16
C ARG A 96 1.87 21.41 13.69
N VAL A 97 0.96 22.24 14.19
CA VAL A 97 1.05 23.69 13.97
C VAL A 97 2.38 24.17 14.53
N VAL A 98 3.17 24.83 13.69
CA VAL A 98 4.43 25.45 14.11
C VAL A 98 4.07 26.62 15.01
N LYS A 99 4.43 26.54 16.29
CA LYS A 99 4.27 27.67 17.21
C LYS A 99 5.22 28.78 16.75
N LYS A 100 4.65 29.90 16.31
CA LYS A 100 5.44 31.12 16.09
C LYS A 100 5.88 31.69 17.44
N PRO A 101 7.05 32.35 17.52
CA PRO A 101 7.46 33.03 18.75
C PRO A 101 6.40 34.07 19.14
N ALA A 102 6.17 34.21 20.45
CA ALA A 102 5.26 35.22 20.96
C ALA A 102 5.80 36.62 20.66
N LEU A 103 5.07 37.39 19.84
CA LEU A 103 5.39 38.78 19.58
C LEU A 103 5.01 39.60 20.82
N LYS A 104 5.99 40.30 21.41
CA LYS A 104 5.75 41.31 22.44
C LYS A 104 5.36 42.63 21.75
N ARG A 105 4.68 43.54 22.46
CA ARG A 105 4.34 44.88 21.93
C ARG A 105 5.52 45.60 21.28
N LYS A 106 6.73 45.45 21.85
CA LYS A 106 7.99 46.00 21.30
C LYS A 106 8.45 45.44 19.93
N HIS A 107 7.85 44.35 19.46
CA HIS A 107 8.15 43.74 18.15
C HIS A 107 7.10 44.09 17.08
N ILE A 108 6.05 44.83 17.45
CA ILE A 108 4.99 45.29 16.56
C ILE A 108 5.32 46.76 16.24
N LYS A 109 5.63 47.06 14.98
CA LYS A 109 5.78 48.43 14.48
C LYS A 109 4.42 48.99 14.10
#